data_AF-A0A1S0UH45-F1
#
_entry.id   AF-A0A1S0UH45-F1
#
_cell.length_a   1.000
_cell.length_b   1.000
_cell.length_c   1.000
_cell.angle_alpha   90.00
_cell.angle_beta   90.00
_cell.angle_gamma   90.00
#
_symmetry.space_group_name_H-M   'P 1'
#
loop_
_entity.id
_entity.type
_entity.pdbx_description
1 polymer ?
#
loop_
_entity_poly.entity_id
_entity_poly.type
_entity_poly.pdbx_seq_one_letter_code
_entity_poly.pdbx_strand_id
1 'polypeptide(L)'
;MMGNLDKERDFGKLGFTTKERKKKQGTERKKRRTFVITQNVDGLHIRSGYPLNRIAELHGNVFLEKCARCRRRYYRTVPTGSIGLKPTGKRCEGTNNGRPCRGMLHDVCLDWEDPLPEEDLCAANEFARNADLSICMGTTLQITPAGDLPLLTKKNGGKMVIINLSKTKHDQKADLVINGHVDDVMRMLMTTMDIVVIQNFNPNFVVPFSIHPLERFTKNRKRRKLKQEKEE
;
A
#
# COMPACT_ATOMS: atom_id res chain seq x y z
N MET A 1 -42.41 20.68 -32.98
CA MET A 1 -42.14 20.37 -31.56
C MET A 1 -42.70 18.99 -31.28
N MET A 2 -41.80 18.02 -31.11
CA MET A 2 -42.08 16.61 -30.88
C MET A 2 -42.40 16.38 -29.40
N GLY A 3 -43.36 15.50 -29.14
CA GLY A 3 -43.62 14.96 -27.80
C GLY A 3 -44.34 13.62 -27.95
N ASN A 4 -43.58 12.56 -28.23
CA ASN A 4 -44.09 11.19 -28.28
C ASN A 4 -43.73 10.45 -26.99
N LEU A 5 -44.74 9.71 -26.53
CA LEU A 5 -44.77 8.61 -25.57
C LEU A 5 -43.48 7.77 -25.51
N ASP A 6 -43.05 7.39 -24.30
CA ASP A 6 -43.09 5.97 -23.85
C ASP A 6 -42.46 5.75 -22.44
N LYS A 7 -43.33 5.24 -21.54
CA LYS A 7 -43.12 4.13 -20.59
C LYS A 7 -42.02 4.20 -19.52
N GLU A 8 -42.53 4.31 -18.29
CA GLU A 8 -41.98 3.75 -17.06
C GLU A 8 -41.37 2.35 -17.23
N ARG A 9 -40.17 2.14 -16.68
CA ARG A 9 -39.68 0.81 -16.27
C ARG A 9 -39.02 0.89 -14.91
N ASP A 10 -39.87 0.71 -13.92
CA ASP A 10 -39.72 -0.13 -12.74
C ASP A 10 -38.33 -0.81 -12.54
N PHE A 11 -37.55 -0.30 -11.58
CA PHE A 11 -36.48 -1.04 -10.90
C PHE A 11 -36.88 -1.28 -9.44
N GLY A 12 -38.06 -1.86 -9.22
CA GLY A 12 -38.56 -2.23 -7.92
C GLY A 12 -39.21 -3.61 -7.92
N LYS A 13 -38.42 -4.69 -7.96
CA LYS A 13 -38.77 -6.02 -7.39
C LYS A 13 -37.64 -7.03 -7.55
N LEU A 14 -36.76 -7.07 -6.56
CA LEU A 14 -36.19 -8.31 -6.04
C LEU A 14 -36.04 -8.10 -4.53
N GLY A 15 -37.19 -8.17 -3.86
CA GLY A 15 -37.28 -8.09 -2.41
C GLY A 15 -36.62 -9.32 -1.80
N PHE A 16 -35.40 -9.17 -1.31
CA PHE A 16 -34.88 -10.06 -0.29
C PHE A 16 -35.47 -9.61 1.04
N THR A 17 -36.49 -10.36 1.49
CA THR A 17 -37.19 -10.09 2.75
C THR A 17 -36.19 -10.00 3.91
N THR A 18 -36.36 -8.98 4.75
CA THR A 18 -35.49 -8.63 5.89
C THR A 18 -35.41 -9.71 6.99
N LYS A 19 -36.06 -10.87 6.82
CA LYS A 19 -36.05 -11.98 7.78
C LYS A 19 -35.00 -13.07 7.50
N GLU A 20 -34.39 -13.12 6.32
CA GLU A 20 -33.34 -14.11 6.01
C GLU A 20 -31.91 -13.69 6.46
N ARG A 21 -31.73 -12.45 6.93
CA ARG A 21 -30.41 -11.93 7.37
C ARG A 21 -29.92 -12.49 8.71
N LYS A 22 -30.74 -13.17 9.50
CA LYS A 22 -30.36 -13.61 10.87
C LYS A 22 -29.78 -15.02 10.98
N LYS A 23 -29.60 -15.79 9.90
CA LYS A 23 -29.20 -17.22 10.00
C LYS A 23 -27.85 -17.60 9.37
N LYS A 24 -26.91 -16.66 9.24
CA LYS A 24 -25.50 -16.94 8.90
C LYS A 24 -24.51 -16.17 9.78
N GLN A 25 -24.76 -16.08 11.10
CA GLN A 25 -23.72 -15.71 12.06
C GLN A 25 -22.99 -16.98 12.51
N GLY A 26 -22.06 -17.42 11.67
CA GLY A 26 -21.23 -18.59 11.93
C GLY A 26 -20.16 -18.79 10.86
N THR A 27 -19.83 -17.76 10.07
CA THR A 27 -18.71 -17.80 9.14
C THR A 27 -17.49 -17.22 9.83
N GLU A 28 -16.59 -18.12 10.22
CA GLU A 28 -15.17 -17.84 10.43
C GLU A 28 -14.71 -16.82 9.38
N ARG A 29 -14.46 -15.56 9.79
CA ARG A 29 -14.02 -14.51 8.87
C ARG A 29 -12.65 -14.93 8.33
N LYS A 30 -12.61 -15.50 7.12
CA LYS A 30 -11.36 -15.81 6.42
C LYS A 30 -10.45 -14.59 6.50
N LYS A 31 -9.28 -14.76 7.13
CA LYS A 31 -8.29 -13.70 7.33
C LYS A 31 -7.75 -13.26 5.97
N ARG A 32 -8.35 -12.21 5.39
CA ARG A 32 -7.89 -11.59 4.14
C ARG A 32 -6.51 -10.98 4.36
N ARG A 33 -5.53 -11.42 3.58
CA ARG A 33 -4.19 -10.81 3.57
C ARG A 33 -4.16 -9.79 2.44
N THR A 34 -4.39 -8.53 2.80
CA THR A 34 -4.29 -7.41 1.85
C THR A 34 -2.90 -6.79 1.92
N PHE A 35 -2.35 -6.47 0.75
CA PHE A 35 -1.12 -5.71 0.58
C PHE A 35 -1.42 -4.53 -0.36
N VAL A 36 -0.91 -3.34 -0.03
CA VAL A 36 -1.12 -2.13 -0.83
C VAL A 36 0.16 -1.83 -1.60
N ILE A 37 0.03 -1.62 -2.90
CA ILE A 37 1.12 -1.10 -3.74
C ILE A 37 0.65 0.27 -4.19
N THR A 38 1.40 1.32 -3.84
CA THR A 38 1.02 2.68 -4.18
C THR A 38 2.08 3.37 -5.04
N GLN A 39 1.59 4.14 -6.01
CA GLN A 39 2.37 5.06 -6.85
C GLN A 39 2.29 6.49 -6.31
N ASN A 40 1.45 6.75 -5.31
CA ASN A 40 1.26 8.07 -4.75
C ASN A 40 2.40 8.42 -3.81
N VAL A 41 2.77 9.71 -3.80
CA VAL A 41 3.79 10.26 -2.90
C VAL A 41 3.21 11.07 -1.75
N ASP A 42 1.88 11.21 -1.69
CA ASP A 42 1.14 12.04 -0.73
C ASP A 42 1.23 11.59 0.74
N GLY A 43 1.67 10.35 0.98
CA GLY A 43 1.80 9.75 2.32
C GLY A 43 0.48 9.50 3.04
N LEU A 44 -0.68 9.64 2.40
CA LEU A 44 -2.00 9.51 3.01
C LEU A 44 -2.25 8.08 3.52
N HIS A 45 -1.74 7.06 2.85
CA HIS A 45 -1.86 5.68 3.34
C HIS A 45 -1.22 5.53 4.73
N ILE A 46 0.03 5.97 4.90
CA ILE A 46 0.73 5.88 6.18
C ILE A 46 0.02 6.71 7.25
N ARG A 47 -0.39 7.93 6.89
CA ARG A 47 -1.08 8.87 7.79
C ARG A 47 -2.49 8.41 8.17
N SER A 48 -3.11 7.54 7.38
CA SER A 48 -4.37 6.86 7.74
C SER A 48 -4.19 5.77 8.80
N GLY A 49 -2.94 5.43 9.16
CA GLY A 49 -2.61 4.33 10.06
C GLY A 49 -2.47 2.98 9.34
N TYR A 50 -2.35 2.97 8.01
CA TYR A 50 -2.14 1.74 7.26
C TYR A 50 -0.77 1.12 7.64
N PRO A 51 -0.69 -0.19 7.92
CA PRO A 51 0.50 -0.80 8.48
C PRO A 51 1.67 -0.83 7.49
N LEU A 52 2.84 -0.34 7.94
CA LEU A 52 4.07 -0.22 7.15
C LEU A 52 4.61 -1.55 6.59
N ASN A 53 4.29 -2.69 7.23
CA ASN A 53 4.71 -4.01 6.75
C ASN A 53 3.75 -4.62 5.71
N ARG A 54 2.73 -3.88 5.26
CA ARG A 54 1.76 -4.33 4.24
C ARG A 54 1.60 -3.33 3.09
N ILE A 55 2.57 -2.44 2.92
CA ILE A 55 2.55 -1.43 1.88
C ILE A 55 3.92 -1.34 1.19
N ALA A 56 3.90 -1.08 -0.11
CA ALA A 56 5.06 -0.68 -0.90
C ALA A 56 4.81 0.71 -1.51
N GLU A 57 5.67 1.68 -1.19
CA GLU A 57 5.59 3.06 -1.68
C GLU A 57 6.57 3.24 -2.86
N LEU A 58 6.13 2.89 -4.08
CA LEU A 58 7.03 2.71 -5.22
C LEU A 58 7.68 4.02 -5.69
N HIS A 59 6.98 5.15 -5.64
CA HIS A 59 7.52 6.44 -6.08
C HIS A 59 8.00 7.32 -4.91
N GLY A 60 8.07 6.75 -3.71
CA GLY A 60 8.44 7.47 -2.49
C GLY A 60 7.26 8.06 -1.74
N ASN A 61 7.56 8.96 -0.81
CA ASN A 61 6.63 9.62 0.08
C ASN A 61 7.24 10.96 0.51
N VAL A 62 6.53 12.08 0.28
CA VAL A 62 7.05 13.43 0.54
C VAL A 62 7.33 13.71 2.02
N PHE A 63 6.81 12.88 2.93
CA PHE A 63 7.04 12.96 4.37
C PHE A 63 8.12 11.99 4.86
N LEU A 64 8.74 11.20 3.98
CA LEU A 64 9.73 10.19 4.33
C LEU A 64 11.13 10.64 3.92
N GLU A 65 12.07 10.56 4.85
CA GLU A 65 13.50 10.63 4.56
C GLU A 65 14.23 9.34 4.97
N LYS A 66 15.26 8.97 4.21
CA LYS A 66 16.06 7.75 4.42
C LYS A 66 17.51 8.09 4.63
N CYS A 67 18.14 7.45 5.62
CA CYS A 67 19.57 7.62 5.84
C CYS A 67 20.38 6.87 4.77
N ALA A 68 21.26 7.59 4.06
CA ALA A 68 22.14 6.99 3.06
C ALA A 68 23.14 5.97 3.65
N ARG A 69 23.48 6.10 4.94
CA ARG A 69 24.45 5.23 5.62
C ARG A 69 23.82 3.97 6.22
N CYS A 70 22.73 4.11 6.98
CA CYS A 70 22.14 3.00 7.74
C CYS A 70 20.76 2.56 7.25
N ARG A 71 20.24 3.19 6.18
CA ARG A 71 18.94 2.89 5.56
C ARG A 71 17.72 3.09 6.46
N ARG A 72 17.89 3.60 7.69
CA ARG A 72 16.80 3.95 8.59
C ARG A 72 15.88 4.99 7.94
N ARG A 73 14.57 4.72 8.01
CA ARG A 73 13.47 5.54 7.49
C ARG A 73 12.94 6.44 8.60
N TYR A 74 12.62 7.70 8.29
CA TYR A 74 12.04 8.67 9.21
C TYR A 74 10.82 9.31 8.56
N TYR A 75 9.63 8.96 9.05
CA TYR A 75 8.39 9.62 8.67
C TYR A 75 8.23 10.90 9.50
N ARG A 76 7.99 12.02 8.84
CA ARG A 76 7.91 13.36 9.44
C ARG A 76 6.49 13.91 9.39
N THR A 77 6.21 14.93 10.20
CA THR A 77 4.95 15.69 10.16
C THR A 77 4.88 16.66 8.99
N VAL A 78 6.04 17.13 8.54
CA VAL A 78 6.21 18.10 7.45
C VAL A 78 6.92 17.45 6.27
N PRO A 79 6.64 17.89 5.03
CA PRO A 79 7.35 17.41 3.86
C PRO A 79 8.87 17.63 3.97
N THR A 80 9.66 16.77 3.32
CA THR A 80 11.14 16.84 3.32
C THR A 80 11.69 18.10 2.67
N GLY A 81 10.92 18.73 1.77
CA GLY A 81 11.30 19.95 1.06
C GLY A 81 12.23 19.73 -0.13
N SER A 82 12.45 18.47 -0.54
CA SER A 82 13.25 18.11 -1.72
C SER A 82 12.66 16.90 -2.44
N ILE A 83 13.02 16.76 -3.73
CA ILE A 83 12.63 15.67 -4.64
C ILE A 83 13.87 15.29 -5.47
N GLY A 84 13.97 14.01 -5.82
CA GLY A 84 15.06 13.44 -6.63
C GLY A 84 16.18 12.89 -5.77
N LEU A 85 15.82 12.22 -4.66
CA LEU A 85 16.77 11.56 -3.75
C LEU A 85 17.84 12.50 -3.21
N LYS A 86 17.50 13.76 -2.94
CA LYS A 86 18.44 14.82 -2.54
C LYS A 86 18.67 14.85 -1.02
N PRO A 87 19.83 15.34 -0.55
CA PRO A 87 20.06 15.57 0.86
C PRO A 87 19.02 16.54 1.47
N THR A 88 18.42 16.18 2.60
CA THR A 88 17.44 17.04 3.31
C THR A 88 18.11 18.02 4.28
N GLY A 89 19.45 18.02 4.35
CA GLY A 89 20.24 18.79 5.32
C GLY A 89 20.25 18.21 6.75
N LYS A 90 19.45 17.17 7.02
CA LYS A 90 19.36 16.54 8.35
C LYS A 90 20.34 15.37 8.48
N ARG A 91 20.71 15.06 9.73
CA ARG A 91 21.57 13.92 10.07
C ARG A 91 20.77 12.83 10.76
N CYS A 92 21.13 11.59 10.47
CA CYS A 92 20.52 10.41 11.07
C CYS A 92 20.72 10.39 12.60
N GLU A 93 19.60 10.41 13.31
CA GLU A 93 19.48 10.38 14.77
C GLU A 93 19.71 8.97 15.36
N GLY A 94 19.63 7.93 14.53
CA GLY A 94 19.68 6.56 15.00
C GLY A 94 21.06 6.08 15.44
N THR A 95 21.08 5.17 16.41
CA THR A 95 22.29 4.68 17.11
C THR A 95 22.58 3.22 16.77
N ASN A 96 23.19 2.98 15.61
CA ASN A 96 23.57 1.62 15.23
C ASN A 96 24.77 1.15 16.07
N ASN A 97 24.62 0.02 16.77
CA ASN A 97 25.66 -0.58 17.61
C ASN A 97 26.14 0.33 18.76
N GLY A 98 25.25 1.17 19.32
CA GLY A 98 25.56 2.06 20.45
C GLY A 98 26.32 3.33 20.07
N ARG A 99 26.61 3.55 18.78
CA ARG A 99 27.24 4.80 18.28
C ARG A 99 26.24 5.58 17.40
N PRO A 100 26.19 6.92 17.50
CA PRO A 100 25.37 7.74 16.62
C PRO A 100 25.75 7.54 15.14
N CYS A 101 24.75 7.31 14.27
CA CYS A 101 24.99 7.07 12.85
C CYS A 101 25.50 8.32 12.13
N ARG A 102 24.83 9.47 12.34
CA ARG A 102 25.13 10.78 11.71
C ARG A 102 25.23 10.78 10.17
N GLY A 103 24.73 9.73 9.50
CA GLY A 103 24.65 9.70 8.04
C GLY A 103 23.70 10.78 7.51
N MET A 104 23.96 11.30 6.31
CA MET A 104 23.08 12.28 5.66
C MET A 104 21.71 11.64 5.36
N LEU A 105 20.64 12.35 5.70
CA LEU A 105 19.27 11.98 5.31
C LEU A 105 18.99 12.53 3.91
N HIS A 106 18.32 11.73 3.09
CA HIS A 106 17.87 12.11 1.77
C HIS A 106 16.35 11.91 1.68
N ASP A 107 15.67 12.70 0.85
CA ASP A 107 14.29 12.38 0.48
C ASP A 107 14.24 11.05 -0.30
N VAL A 108 13.03 10.54 -0.48
CA VAL A 108 12.80 9.27 -1.20
C VAL A 108 11.89 9.44 -2.42
N CYS A 109 11.51 10.68 -2.75
CA CYS A 109 10.67 10.96 -3.90
C CYS A 109 11.54 10.89 -5.16
N LEU A 110 11.11 10.06 -6.10
CA LEU A 110 11.86 9.79 -7.32
C LEU A 110 11.70 10.93 -8.33
N ASP A 111 12.79 11.28 -9.00
CA ASP A 111 12.77 11.98 -10.29
C ASP A 111 12.63 10.96 -11.43
N TRP A 112 12.47 11.43 -12.67
CA TRP A 112 12.18 10.60 -13.84
C TRP A 112 13.21 9.49 -14.11
N GLU A 113 14.49 9.76 -13.85
CA GLU A 113 15.59 8.83 -14.12
C GLU A 113 15.95 7.96 -12.91
N ASP A 114 15.31 8.19 -11.76
CA ASP A 114 15.63 7.46 -10.54
C ASP A 114 15.07 6.03 -10.57
N PRO A 115 15.82 5.04 -10.08
CA PRO A 115 15.32 3.69 -9.97
C PRO A 115 14.29 3.58 -8.86
N LEU A 116 13.27 2.72 -9.06
CA LEU A 116 12.36 2.34 -7.99
C LEU A 116 13.12 1.75 -6.79
N PRO A 117 12.65 1.98 -5.55
CA PRO A 117 13.23 1.38 -4.36
C PRO A 117 13.14 -0.16 -4.41
N GLU A 118 14.29 -0.82 -4.50
CA GLU A 118 14.39 -2.27 -4.65
C GLU A 118 13.63 -3.06 -3.57
N GLU A 119 13.71 -2.61 -2.31
CA GLU A 119 13.01 -3.23 -1.16
C GLU A 119 11.49 -3.28 -1.41
N ASP A 120 10.90 -2.14 -1.79
CA ASP A 120 9.46 -1.99 -2.02
C ASP A 120 9.04 -2.65 -3.35
N LEU A 121 9.84 -2.54 -4.41
CA LEU A 121 9.58 -3.20 -5.68
C LEU A 121 9.64 -4.73 -5.58
N CYS A 122 10.58 -5.28 -4.82
CA CYS A 122 10.69 -6.72 -4.58
C CYS A 122 9.43 -7.24 -3.85
N ALA A 123 9.04 -6.56 -2.77
CA ALA A 123 7.81 -6.89 -2.04
C ALA A 123 6.57 -6.77 -2.94
N ALA A 124 6.46 -5.69 -3.72
CA ALA A 124 5.35 -5.47 -4.63
C ALA A 124 5.24 -6.60 -5.69
N ASN A 125 6.36 -7.03 -6.27
CA ASN A 125 6.40 -8.16 -7.19
C ASN A 125 5.98 -9.48 -6.52
N GLU A 126 6.47 -9.76 -5.31
CA GLU A 126 6.13 -10.97 -4.56
C GLU A 126 4.62 -11.03 -4.27
N PHE A 127 4.05 -9.97 -3.73
CA PHE A 127 2.62 -9.91 -3.42
C PHE A 127 1.76 -9.92 -4.67
N ALA A 128 2.16 -9.22 -5.75
CA ALA A 128 1.41 -9.21 -7.00
C ALA A 128 1.37 -10.59 -7.67
N ARG A 129 2.49 -11.34 -7.67
CA ARG A 129 2.56 -12.70 -8.23
C ARG A 129 1.69 -13.68 -7.44
N ASN A 130 1.70 -13.58 -6.11
CA ASN A 130 0.99 -14.52 -5.24
C ASN A 130 -0.48 -14.16 -5.00
N ALA A 131 -0.96 -13.02 -5.49
CA ALA A 131 -2.34 -12.61 -5.35
C ALA A 131 -3.29 -13.48 -6.21
N ASP A 132 -4.48 -13.74 -5.67
CA ASP A 132 -5.62 -14.28 -6.41
C ASP A 132 -6.51 -13.18 -7.01
N LEU A 133 -6.37 -11.95 -6.51
CA LEU A 133 -7.10 -10.76 -6.95
C LEU A 133 -6.22 -9.50 -6.81
N SER A 134 -6.16 -8.71 -7.89
CA SER A 134 -5.56 -7.38 -7.91
C SER A 134 -6.62 -6.34 -8.28
N ILE A 135 -6.74 -5.28 -7.48
CA ILE A 135 -7.69 -4.18 -7.69
C ILE A 135 -6.89 -2.90 -7.91
N CYS A 136 -6.97 -2.35 -9.12
CA CYS A 136 -6.32 -1.11 -9.51
C CYS A 136 -7.30 0.04 -9.30
N MET A 137 -6.95 1.03 -8.48
CA MET A 137 -7.83 2.15 -8.13
C MET A 137 -7.16 3.47 -8.48
N GLY A 138 -7.81 4.28 -9.32
CA GLY A 138 -7.36 5.66 -9.59
C GLY A 138 -6.00 5.77 -10.28
N THR A 139 -5.63 4.80 -11.14
CA THR A 139 -4.37 4.80 -11.89
C THR A 139 -4.60 4.45 -13.35
N THR A 140 -3.92 5.15 -14.26
CA THR A 140 -3.93 4.87 -15.71
C THR A 140 -3.04 3.68 -16.10
N LEU A 141 -2.24 3.16 -15.15
CA LEU A 141 -1.30 2.05 -15.32
C LEU A 141 -0.22 2.27 -16.38
N GLN A 142 0.08 3.53 -16.73
CA GLN A 142 1.05 3.86 -17.78
C GLN A 142 2.51 3.72 -17.33
N ILE A 143 2.80 4.07 -16.07
CA ILE A 143 4.17 4.10 -15.55
C ILE A 143 4.67 2.69 -15.29
N THR A 144 5.77 2.32 -15.94
CA THR A 144 6.38 0.98 -15.82
C THR A 144 7.58 1.07 -14.88
N PRO A 145 7.83 0.06 -14.01
CA PRO A 145 7.13 -1.22 -13.88
C PRO A 145 5.86 -1.22 -13.00
N ALA A 146 5.56 -0.13 -12.28
CA ALA A 146 4.45 -0.10 -11.31
C ALA A 146 3.08 -0.49 -11.90
N GLY A 147 2.73 0.06 -13.06
CA GLY A 147 1.47 -0.19 -13.77
C GLY A 147 1.35 -1.60 -14.37
N ASP A 148 2.45 -2.34 -14.48
CA ASP A 148 2.45 -3.71 -15.00
C ASP A 148 2.33 -4.77 -13.89
N LEU A 149 2.48 -4.39 -12.61
CA LEU A 149 2.36 -5.29 -11.47
C LEU A 149 1.03 -6.07 -11.42
N PRO A 150 -0.14 -5.47 -11.71
CA PRO A 150 -1.41 -6.22 -11.75
C PRO A 150 -1.43 -7.35 -12.79
N LEU A 151 -0.61 -7.27 -13.84
CA LEU A 151 -0.50 -8.35 -14.83
C LEU A 151 0.18 -9.60 -14.25
N LEU A 152 1.00 -9.46 -13.21
CA LEU A 152 1.62 -10.60 -12.54
C LEU A 152 0.57 -11.48 -11.86
N THR A 153 -0.45 -10.86 -11.27
CA THR A 153 -1.61 -11.55 -10.70
C THR A 153 -2.34 -12.35 -11.77
N LYS A 154 -2.62 -11.73 -12.93
CA LYS A 154 -3.27 -12.40 -14.07
C LYS A 154 -2.46 -13.56 -14.63
N LYS A 155 -1.14 -13.38 -14.76
CA LYS A 155 -0.23 -14.44 -15.22
C LYS A 155 -0.24 -15.66 -14.29
N ASN A 156 -0.52 -15.48 -13.00
CA ASN A 156 -0.62 -16.56 -12.02
C ASN A 156 -2.06 -17.12 -11.87
N GLY A 157 -2.97 -16.82 -12.81
CA GLY A 157 -4.35 -17.30 -12.79
C GLY A 157 -5.30 -16.50 -11.88
N GLY A 158 -4.80 -15.44 -11.22
CA GLY A 158 -5.61 -14.51 -10.45
C GLY A 158 -6.46 -13.58 -11.32
N LYS A 159 -7.32 -12.81 -10.66
CA LYS A 159 -8.23 -11.84 -11.27
C LYS A 159 -7.69 -10.42 -11.18
N MET A 160 -8.01 -9.59 -12.17
CA MET A 160 -7.65 -8.18 -12.21
C MET A 160 -8.90 -7.32 -12.39
N VAL A 161 -9.12 -6.40 -11.46
CA VAL A 161 -10.21 -5.43 -11.49
C VAL A 161 -9.61 -4.04 -11.62
N ILE A 162 -10.20 -3.19 -12.45
CA ILE A 162 -9.81 -1.79 -12.62
C ILE A 162 -10.98 -0.90 -12.23
N ILE A 163 -10.73 0.10 -11.39
CA ILE A 163 -11.66 1.14 -10.99
C ILE A 163 -11.00 2.48 -11.34
N ASN A 164 -11.44 3.10 -12.42
CA ASN A 164 -10.87 4.36 -12.88
C ASN A 164 -11.89 5.14 -13.73
N LEU A 165 -11.84 6.47 -13.71
CA LEU A 165 -12.72 7.30 -14.55
C LEU A 165 -12.30 7.28 -16.03
N SER A 166 -10.99 7.16 -16.28
CA SER A 166 -10.41 7.19 -17.63
C SER A 166 -9.94 5.81 -18.07
N LYS A 167 -9.82 5.63 -19.39
CA LYS A 167 -9.21 4.43 -19.99
C LYS A 167 -7.82 4.16 -19.42
N THR A 168 -7.48 2.90 -19.17
CA THR A 168 -6.14 2.51 -18.68
C THR A 168 -5.35 1.73 -19.73
N LYS A 169 -4.03 1.62 -19.53
CA LYS A 169 -3.12 0.84 -20.38
C LYS A 169 -3.57 -0.62 -20.54
N HIS A 170 -4.22 -1.21 -19.53
CA HIS A 170 -4.48 -2.65 -19.44
C HIS A 170 -5.97 -3.02 -19.39
N ASP A 171 -6.89 -2.14 -19.80
CA ASP A 171 -8.35 -2.41 -19.76
C ASP A 171 -8.73 -3.73 -20.40
N GLN A 172 -8.17 -4.04 -21.59
CA GLN A 172 -8.45 -5.27 -22.33
C GLN A 172 -8.01 -6.55 -21.61
N LYS A 173 -7.15 -6.44 -20.60
CA LYS A 173 -6.64 -7.57 -19.82
C LYS A 173 -7.40 -7.75 -18.50
N ALA A 174 -8.20 -6.78 -18.06
CA ALA A 174 -8.95 -6.87 -16.81
C ALA A 174 -10.12 -7.86 -16.93
N ASP A 175 -10.46 -8.53 -15.83
CA ASP A 175 -11.70 -9.32 -15.73
C ASP A 175 -12.93 -8.43 -15.50
N LEU A 176 -12.72 -7.24 -14.92
CA LEU A 176 -13.76 -6.26 -14.67
C LEU A 176 -13.18 -4.85 -14.72
N VAL A 177 -13.84 -3.96 -15.46
CA VAL A 177 -13.54 -2.53 -15.50
C VAL A 177 -14.76 -1.77 -15.01
N ILE A 178 -14.58 -0.92 -14.00
CA ILE A 178 -15.61 -0.08 -13.41
C ILE A 178 -15.23 1.38 -13.68
N ASN A 179 -16.01 2.04 -14.51
CA ASN A 179 -15.85 3.47 -14.80
C ASN A 179 -16.66 4.28 -13.79
N GLY A 180 -16.01 4.74 -12.72
CA GLY A 180 -16.68 5.49 -11.66
C GLY A 180 -15.70 6.06 -10.63
N HIS A 181 -16.21 6.93 -9.76
CA HIS A 181 -15.44 7.46 -8.64
C HIS A 181 -15.08 6.33 -7.68
N VAL A 182 -13.79 6.24 -7.31
CA VAL A 182 -13.29 5.19 -6.40
C VAL A 182 -14.05 5.21 -5.08
N ASP A 183 -14.33 6.39 -4.53
CA ASP A 183 -15.06 6.53 -3.26
C ASP A 183 -16.47 5.93 -3.31
N ASP A 184 -17.20 6.12 -4.41
CA ASP A 184 -18.55 5.59 -4.56
C ASP A 184 -18.54 4.07 -4.68
N VAL A 185 -17.64 3.54 -5.52
CA VAL A 185 -17.46 2.10 -5.70
C VAL A 185 -17.05 1.44 -4.39
N MET A 186 -16.11 2.04 -3.65
CA MET A 186 -15.65 1.52 -2.37
C MET A 186 -16.73 1.61 -1.30
N ARG A 187 -17.53 2.68 -1.26
CA ARG A 187 -18.68 2.78 -0.33
C ARG A 187 -19.71 1.68 -0.59
N MET A 188 -20.06 1.44 -1.84
CA MET A 188 -20.97 0.36 -2.24
C MET A 188 -20.39 -1.02 -1.90
N LEU A 189 -19.09 -1.23 -2.15
CA LEU A 189 -18.40 -2.48 -1.82
C LEU A 189 -18.39 -2.73 -0.31
N MET A 190 -17.99 -1.75 0.49
CA MET A 190 -17.92 -1.89 1.95
C MET A 190 -19.30 -2.16 2.55
N THR A 191 -20.34 -1.50 2.04
CA THR A 191 -21.75 -1.75 2.41
C THR A 191 -22.17 -3.18 2.06
N THR A 192 -21.84 -3.65 0.85
CA THR A 192 -22.16 -5.00 0.38
C THR A 192 -21.44 -6.08 1.19
N MET A 193 -20.23 -5.77 1.67
CA MET A 193 -19.40 -6.68 2.45
C MET A 193 -19.67 -6.62 3.96
N ASP A 194 -20.59 -5.78 4.43
CA ASP A 194 -20.86 -5.53 5.85
C ASP A 194 -19.59 -5.11 6.62
N ILE A 195 -18.80 -4.22 6.01
CA ILE A 195 -17.59 -3.64 6.58
C ILE A 195 -17.87 -2.19 6.93
N VAL A 196 -17.73 -1.86 8.22
CA VAL A 196 -17.84 -0.47 8.71
C VAL A 196 -16.55 0.28 8.37
N VAL A 197 -16.70 1.39 7.63
CA VAL A 197 -15.59 2.30 7.34
C VAL A 197 -15.45 3.27 8.51
N ILE A 198 -14.31 3.20 9.20
CA ILE A 198 -13.98 4.13 10.29
C ILE A 198 -13.28 5.35 9.69
N GLN A 199 -13.89 6.53 9.82
CA GLN A 199 -13.28 7.79 9.38
C GLN A 199 -12.53 8.46 10.54
N ASN A 200 -11.42 7.86 10.97
CA ASN A 200 -10.54 8.44 11.98
C ASN A 200 -9.33 9.08 11.30
N PHE A 201 -9.54 10.18 10.57
CA PHE A 201 -8.44 10.95 10.00
C PHE A 201 -7.87 11.91 11.03
N ASN A 202 -6.61 11.71 11.41
CA ASN A 202 -5.87 12.67 12.23
C ASN A 202 -4.70 13.22 11.40
N PRO A 203 -4.74 14.50 10.96
CA PRO A 203 -3.67 15.10 10.16
C PRO A 203 -2.34 15.22 10.93
N ASN A 204 -2.35 15.07 12.25
CA ASN A 204 -1.14 15.11 13.06
C ASN A 204 -0.64 13.71 13.42
N PHE A 205 -1.31 12.64 12.96
CA PHE A 205 -0.84 11.28 13.19
C PHE A 205 0.40 11.00 12.35
N VAL A 206 1.52 10.90 13.05
CA VAL A 206 2.77 10.35 12.52
C VAL A 206 2.81 8.90 12.97
N VAL A 207 3.08 7.97 12.05
CA VAL A 207 3.47 6.61 12.45
C VAL A 207 4.85 6.75 13.10
N PRO A 208 4.94 6.78 14.45
CA PRO A 208 6.16 7.22 15.12
C PRO A 208 7.25 6.16 14.97
N PHE A 209 6.82 4.91 14.85
CA PHE A 209 7.62 3.72 14.61
C PHE A 209 6.76 2.73 13.85
N SER A 210 7.38 1.89 13.03
CA SER A 210 6.66 0.76 12.46
C SER A 210 6.16 -0.14 13.58
N ILE A 211 4.84 -0.26 13.72
CA ILE A 211 4.16 -1.24 14.60
C ILE A 211 4.60 -2.69 14.32
N HIS A 212 5.29 -2.91 13.19
CA HIS A 212 6.14 -4.08 12.96
C HIS A 212 7.48 -3.61 12.43
N PRO A 213 8.59 -3.69 13.19
CA PRO A 213 9.86 -3.28 12.65
C PRO A 213 10.15 -4.01 11.32
N LEU A 214 10.85 -3.35 10.40
CA LEU A 214 11.67 -4.02 9.37
C LEU A 214 12.81 -4.81 10.04
N GLU A 215 12.54 -5.49 11.15
CA GLU A 215 13.44 -6.42 11.80
C GLU A 215 13.19 -7.80 11.21
N ARG A 216 13.95 -8.10 10.16
CA ARG A 216 14.78 -9.28 10.26
C ARG A 216 16.24 -8.84 10.40
N PHE A 217 16.58 -8.29 11.57
CA PHE A 217 17.94 -8.44 12.07
C PHE A 217 18.08 -9.88 12.57
N THR A 218 18.41 -10.81 11.69
CA THR A 218 18.90 -12.12 12.14
C THR A 218 20.19 -11.88 12.91
N LYS A 219 20.12 -11.94 14.25
CA LYS A 219 21.31 -12.07 15.10
C LYS A 219 21.90 -13.47 14.88
N ASN A 220 22.86 -13.59 13.97
CA ASN A 220 23.87 -14.64 14.11
C ASN A 220 25.11 -14.06 14.78
N ARG A 221 24.95 -13.63 16.03
CA ARG A 221 26.10 -13.63 16.95
C ARG A 221 26.33 -15.08 17.35
N LYS A 222 27.22 -15.78 16.64
CA LYS A 222 27.96 -16.86 17.31
C LYS A 222 28.70 -16.18 18.47
N ARG A 223 28.19 -16.36 19.70
CA ARG A 223 28.96 -16.05 20.91
C ARG A 223 30.29 -16.77 20.76
N ARG A 224 31.39 -16.04 20.59
CA ARG A 224 32.71 -16.58 20.94
C ARG A 224 32.60 -16.96 22.42
N LYS A 225 32.58 -18.25 22.73
CA LYS A 225 32.75 -18.72 24.10
C LYS A 225 34.10 -18.16 24.55
N LEU A 226 34.11 -17.30 25.56
CA LEU A 226 35.32 -17.05 26.31
C LEU A 226 35.77 -18.40 26.87
N LYS A 227 36.97 -18.85 26.49
CA LYS A 227 37.69 -19.89 27.21
C LYS A 227 38.28 -19.22 28.46
N GLN A 228 37.59 -19.39 29.57
CA GLN A 228 38.15 -19.41 30.93
C GLN A 228 37.52 -20.66 31.54
N GLU A 229 38.21 -21.60 32.18
CA GLU A 229 39.58 -21.75 32.71
C GLU A 229 39.71 -23.25 33.11
N LYS A 230 40.88 -23.62 33.66
CA LYS A 230 41.20 -24.82 34.48
C LYS A 230 41.72 -26.03 33.68
N GLU A 231 42.78 -26.71 34.07
CA GLU A 231 43.59 -26.77 35.30
C GLU A 231 44.86 -27.56 34.93
N GLU A 232 46.04 -27.05 35.29
CA GLU A 232 47.21 -27.78 35.82
C GLU A 232 48.27 -26.77 36.26
#